data_AF-A0AA36H2V4-F1
#
_entry.id   AF-A0AA36H2V4-F1
#
_cell.length_a   1.000
_cell.length_b   1.000
_cell.length_c   1.000
_cell.angle_alpha   90.00
_cell.angle_beta   90.00
_cell.angle_gamma   90.00
#
_symmetry.space_group_name_H-M   'P 1'
#
loop_
_entity.id
_entity.type
_entity.pdbx_description
1 polymer ?
#
loop_
_entity_poly.entity_id
_entity_poly.type
_entity_poly.pdbx_seq_one_letter_code
_entity_poly.pdbx_strand_id
1 'polypeptide(L)'
;MASSQLTALVLFIALAAANAYKKPHCSNRGMTNDTRDLILSYHNNARRRVAQGKEPNKVGNLHPAKNMYELEWDCKMEQQAQDAISTCSSKIRDWPNMAQNIITWTSFDEYHDLTGNIKTSLNDWWGQAKQHGVYGAENRYTGHSLYSFANMVHSETTKIGCAYKICKGRINTMVITCLYNEIGSLKDEVMWETGRACRTGADCTTYPNSDCSDGLCTKKADVKETNHMCPKNGGMTDRVRQKFLSLHNLYRSRAARGLEFDPLGGKTPKASKMLKMVYDCAVEASALRYAKNCVYEHSQPSEHKGLGENLHFTTALNLNKLKAAREACEEWWNELKNYGVGRSNKLTNELWDRPNSEIRHYTQMAWGTTYKLGCAVVACPEFTYVVCQYGPAGNKIGKVIYSIGKPCSGCPGKCSTSEGLCIV
;
A
#
# COMPACT_ATOMS: atom_id res chain seq x y z
N MET A 1 -4.10 -31.33 -63.93
CA MET A 1 -3.24 -31.78 -62.83
C MET A 1 -2.19 -30.70 -62.57
N ALA A 2 -1.89 -30.47 -61.29
CA ALA A 2 -0.94 -29.53 -60.70
C ALA A 2 -1.33 -28.03 -60.68
N SER A 3 -1.73 -27.63 -59.47
CA SER A 3 -2.01 -26.30 -58.94
C SER A 3 -0.71 -25.58 -58.58
N SER A 4 -0.57 -24.30 -58.96
CA SER A 4 0.45 -23.39 -58.40
C SER A 4 -0.22 -22.49 -57.36
N GLN A 5 0.12 -22.71 -56.09
CA GLN A 5 -0.36 -21.92 -54.97
C GLN A 5 0.32 -20.54 -54.96
N LEU A 6 -0.49 -19.49 -55.04
CA LEU A 6 -0.10 -18.11 -54.76
C LEU A 6 -0.07 -17.93 -53.24
N THR A 7 1.11 -17.77 -52.64
CA THR A 7 1.28 -17.44 -51.23
C THR A 7 0.89 -15.97 -51.00
N ALA A 8 -0.28 -15.76 -50.41
CA ALA A 8 -0.71 -14.44 -49.93
C ALA A 8 0.07 -14.07 -48.66
N LEU A 9 0.93 -13.05 -48.77
CA LEU A 9 1.60 -12.42 -47.64
C LEU A 9 0.57 -11.60 -46.86
N VAL A 10 0.00 -12.17 -45.80
CA VAL A 10 -0.89 -11.45 -44.88
C VAL A 10 -0.03 -10.55 -44.00
N LEU A 11 0.02 -9.25 -44.34
CA LEU A 11 0.63 -8.22 -43.53
C LEU A 11 -0.24 -8.00 -42.27
N PHE A 12 0.16 -8.57 -41.14
CA PHE A 12 -0.46 -8.26 -39.85
C PHE A 12 -0.07 -6.83 -39.42
N ILE A 13 -0.89 -5.85 -39.79
CA ILE A 13 -0.85 -4.53 -39.17
C ILE A 13 -1.44 -4.70 -37.76
N ALA A 14 -0.57 -4.80 -36.77
CA ALA A 14 -0.96 -4.67 -35.37
C ALA A 14 -1.42 -3.22 -35.15
N LEU A 15 -2.73 -2.98 -35.25
CA LEU A 15 -3.36 -1.77 -34.75
C LEU A 15 -3.19 -1.76 -33.22
N ALA A 16 -2.12 -1.13 -32.75
CA ALA A 16 -2.04 -0.71 -31.36
C ALA A 16 -3.18 0.29 -31.13
N ALA A 17 -4.21 -0.11 -30.40
CA ALA A 17 -5.17 0.83 -29.85
C ALA A 17 -4.37 1.82 -28.98
N ALA A 18 -4.18 3.04 -29.48
CA ALA A 18 -3.57 4.11 -28.72
C ALA A 18 -4.54 4.44 -27.56
N ASN A 19 -4.32 3.85 -26.40
CA ASN A 19 -5.02 4.26 -25.18
C ASN A 19 -4.73 5.75 -24.98
N ALA A 20 -5.79 6.55 -24.96
CA ALA A 20 -5.72 8.00 -24.83
C ALA A 20 -5.38 8.38 -23.38
N TYR A 21 -4.13 8.22 -22.98
CA TYR A 21 -3.61 8.84 -21.76
C TYR A 21 -3.11 10.25 -22.06
N LYS A 22 -3.11 11.11 -21.03
CA LYS A 22 -2.66 12.49 -21.17
C LYS A 22 -1.15 12.52 -21.41
N LYS A 23 -0.74 12.95 -22.60
CA LYS A 23 0.68 13.07 -22.93
C LYS A 23 1.38 14.03 -21.97
N PRO A 24 2.59 13.68 -21.48
CA PRO A 24 3.35 14.55 -20.60
C PRO A 24 3.75 15.85 -21.29
N HIS A 25 3.61 16.98 -20.59
CA HIS A 25 4.09 18.27 -21.06
C HIS A 25 4.63 19.08 -19.88
N CYS A 26 5.95 19.17 -19.77
CA CYS A 26 6.63 19.85 -18.68
C CYS A 26 7.54 20.97 -19.21
N SER A 27 7.75 22.00 -18.39
CA SER A 27 8.66 23.12 -18.71
C SER A 27 10.14 22.74 -18.62
N ASN A 28 10.47 21.67 -17.90
CA ASN A 28 11.83 21.15 -17.79
C ASN A 28 12.36 20.76 -19.19
N ARG A 29 13.55 21.26 -19.54
CA ARG A 29 14.19 21.03 -20.85
C ARG A 29 15.26 19.93 -20.81
N GLY A 30 15.48 19.29 -19.65
CA GLY A 30 16.45 18.19 -19.49
C GLY A 30 16.08 16.92 -20.28
N MET A 31 14.82 16.82 -20.72
CA MET A 31 14.29 15.69 -21.49
C MET A 31 13.18 16.16 -22.44
N THR A 32 13.00 15.47 -23.57
CA THR A 32 11.95 15.77 -24.55
C THR A 32 10.60 15.16 -24.14
N ASN A 33 9.49 15.68 -24.68
CA ASN A 33 8.17 15.08 -24.42
C ASN A 33 8.07 13.66 -25.00
N ASP A 34 8.75 13.35 -26.10
CA ASP A 34 8.76 11.99 -26.66
C ASP A 34 9.44 10.99 -25.72
N THR A 35 10.51 11.41 -25.04
CA THR A 35 11.16 10.57 -24.03
C THR A 35 10.27 10.39 -22.79
N ARG A 36 9.56 11.43 -22.35
CA ARG A 36 8.55 11.30 -21.29
C ARG A 36 7.45 10.31 -21.69
N ASP A 37 6.95 10.43 -22.92
CA ASP A 37 5.91 9.57 -23.50
C ASP A 37 6.38 8.11 -23.58
N LEU A 38 7.62 7.89 -24.02
CA LEU A 38 8.26 6.57 -24.05
C LEU A 38 8.31 5.93 -22.65
N ILE A 39 8.79 6.67 -21.65
CA ILE A 39 8.92 6.14 -20.28
C ILE A 39 7.54 5.85 -19.69
N LEU A 40 6.59 6.79 -19.82
CA LEU A 40 5.25 6.62 -19.27
C LEU A 40 4.50 5.45 -19.92
N SER A 41 4.53 5.38 -21.26
CA SER A 41 3.91 4.30 -22.01
C SER A 41 4.51 2.94 -21.67
N TYR A 42 5.83 2.86 -21.49
CA TYR A 42 6.48 1.63 -21.06
C TYR A 42 5.89 1.12 -19.74
N HIS A 43 5.85 1.98 -18.72
CA HIS A 43 5.34 1.61 -17.40
C HIS A 43 3.88 1.18 -17.46
N ASN A 44 3.02 2.00 -18.08
CA ASN A 44 1.58 1.70 -18.14
C ASN A 44 1.29 0.45 -18.96
N ASN A 45 2.00 0.22 -20.06
CA ASN A 45 1.87 -1.03 -20.82
C ASN A 45 2.32 -2.24 -20.01
N ALA A 46 3.40 -2.12 -19.25
CA ALA A 46 3.91 -3.21 -18.41
C ALA A 46 2.97 -3.54 -17.25
N ARG A 47 2.49 -2.51 -16.52
CA ARG A 47 1.47 -2.63 -15.47
C ARG A 47 0.18 -3.26 -15.99
N ARG A 48 -0.25 -2.88 -17.19
CA ARG A 48 -1.44 -3.46 -17.85
C ARG A 48 -1.28 -4.94 -18.14
N ARG A 49 -0.11 -5.37 -18.63
CA ARG A 49 0.17 -6.80 -18.86
C ARG A 49 0.13 -7.60 -17.55
N VAL A 50 0.61 -7.04 -16.43
CA VAL A 50 0.46 -7.66 -15.10
C VAL A 50 -1.01 -7.73 -14.70
N ALA A 51 -1.75 -6.63 -14.79
CA ALA A 51 -3.18 -6.59 -14.45
C ALA A 51 -3.98 -7.66 -15.20
N GLN A 52 -3.67 -7.85 -16.49
CA GLN A 52 -4.32 -8.82 -17.38
C GLN A 52 -3.80 -10.26 -17.22
N GLY A 53 -2.80 -10.53 -16.36
CA GLY A 53 -2.21 -11.85 -16.17
C GLY A 53 -1.38 -12.35 -17.37
N LYS A 54 -0.84 -11.43 -18.16
CA LYS A 54 -0.08 -11.70 -19.39
C LYS A 54 1.43 -11.50 -19.22
N GLU A 55 1.87 -10.89 -18.13
CA GLU A 55 3.28 -10.60 -17.91
C GLU A 55 4.04 -11.88 -17.51
N PRO A 56 5.17 -12.22 -18.17
CA PRO A 56 5.98 -13.37 -17.79
C PRO A 56 6.58 -13.24 -16.38
N ASN A 57 6.59 -14.35 -15.66
CA ASN A 57 7.36 -14.53 -14.43
C ASN A 57 8.54 -15.46 -14.72
N LYS A 58 9.40 -15.73 -13.71
CA LYS A 58 10.44 -16.76 -13.84
C LYS A 58 9.88 -18.13 -14.22
N VAL A 59 8.70 -18.45 -13.69
CA VAL A 59 7.91 -19.64 -14.07
C VAL A 59 6.49 -19.20 -14.36
N GLY A 60 6.00 -19.49 -15.56
CA GLY A 60 4.67 -19.09 -16.00
C GLY A 60 4.51 -17.56 -16.11
N ASN A 61 3.32 -17.07 -15.78
CA ASN A 61 3.00 -15.64 -15.76
C ASN A 61 2.81 -15.15 -14.33
N LEU A 62 2.97 -13.84 -14.13
CA LEU A 62 2.59 -13.17 -12.91
C LEU A 62 1.07 -13.24 -12.72
N HIS A 63 0.62 -13.30 -11.46
CA HIS A 63 -0.80 -13.30 -11.13
C HIS A 63 -1.47 -12.00 -11.60
N PRO A 64 -2.72 -12.07 -12.11
CA PRO A 64 -3.45 -10.88 -12.51
C PRO A 64 -3.71 -9.96 -11.32
N ALA A 65 -3.82 -8.66 -11.59
CA ALA A 65 -3.97 -7.64 -10.56
C ALA A 65 -5.35 -6.97 -10.63
N LYS A 66 -6.06 -6.93 -9.49
CA LYS A 66 -7.09 -5.90 -9.26
C LYS A 66 -6.41 -4.62 -8.79
N ASN A 67 -7.10 -3.48 -8.90
CA ASN A 67 -6.61 -2.20 -8.38
C ASN A 67 -5.23 -1.75 -8.92
N MET A 68 -4.83 -2.17 -10.11
CA MET A 68 -3.58 -1.69 -10.73
C MET A 68 -3.81 -0.30 -11.34
N TYR A 69 -3.20 0.75 -10.78
CA TYR A 69 -3.42 2.12 -11.28
C TYR A 69 -2.52 2.48 -12.46
N GLU A 70 -3.08 3.23 -13.41
CA GLU A 70 -2.34 3.91 -14.46
C GLU A 70 -1.50 5.05 -13.83
N LEU A 71 -0.25 5.17 -14.28
CA LEU A 71 0.63 6.25 -13.88
C LEU A 71 0.34 7.48 -14.72
N GLU A 72 0.34 8.64 -14.07
CA GLU A 72 0.39 9.95 -14.69
C GLU A 72 1.76 10.60 -14.50
N TRP A 73 2.17 11.42 -15.46
CA TRP A 73 3.43 12.15 -15.34
C TRP A 73 3.29 13.36 -14.41
N ASP A 74 4.20 13.49 -13.44
CA ASP A 74 4.26 14.64 -12.54
C ASP A 74 5.52 15.46 -12.79
N CYS A 75 5.34 16.67 -13.33
CA CYS A 75 6.46 17.56 -13.68
C CYS A 75 7.26 18.04 -12.47
N LYS A 76 6.68 18.07 -11.26
CA LYS A 76 7.43 18.44 -10.05
C LYS A 76 8.35 17.30 -9.63
N MET A 77 7.85 16.07 -9.69
CA MET A 77 8.66 14.87 -9.44
C MET A 77 9.77 14.72 -10.47
N GLU A 78 9.49 15.04 -11.74
CA GLU A 78 10.54 15.10 -12.77
C GLU A 78 11.62 16.14 -12.41
N GLN A 79 11.24 17.33 -11.98
CA GLN A 79 12.22 18.35 -11.59
C GLN A 79 13.07 17.87 -10.40
N GLN A 80 12.44 17.27 -9.39
CA GLN A 80 13.14 16.66 -8.26
C GLN A 80 14.12 15.57 -8.70
N ALA A 81 13.69 14.68 -9.61
CA ALA A 81 14.54 13.66 -10.22
C ALA A 81 15.74 14.29 -10.94
N GLN A 82 15.51 15.35 -11.71
CA GLN A 82 16.54 16.06 -12.47
C GLN A 82 17.57 16.72 -11.54
N ASP A 83 17.13 17.38 -10.49
CA ASP A 83 17.98 18.04 -9.50
C ASP A 83 18.84 17.02 -8.75
N ALA A 84 18.26 15.86 -8.43
CA ALA A 84 18.94 14.79 -7.71
C ALA A 84 20.14 14.19 -8.46
N ILE A 85 20.09 14.18 -9.79
CA ILE A 85 21.15 13.65 -10.65
C ILE A 85 21.93 14.75 -11.36
N SER A 86 21.78 16.02 -10.95
CA SER A 86 22.40 17.19 -11.59
C SER A 86 23.92 17.06 -11.76
N THR A 87 24.58 16.35 -10.83
CA THR A 87 26.01 16.03 -10.80
C THR A 87 26.33 14.57 -11.14
N CYS A 88 25.39 13.84 -11.77
CA CYS A 88 25.47 12.40 -12.03
C CYS A 88 25.72 11.54 -10.77
N SER A 89 25.15 11.95 -9.64
CA SER A 89 25.09 11.10 -8.46
C SER A 89 24.27 9.84 -8.75
N SER A 90 24.84 8.67 -8.47
CA SER A 90 24.17 7.36 -8.56
C SER A 90 23.52 6.92 -7.25
N LYS A 91 23.51 7.79 -6.23
CA LYS A 91 22.97 7.45 -4.91
C LYS A 91 21.45 7.43 -4.94
N ILE A 92 20.87 6.36 -4.39
CA ILE A 92 19.47 6.37 -3.95
C ILE A 92 19.38 7.35 -2.78
N ARG A 93 18.48 8.33 -2.88
CA ARG A 93 18.24 9.33 -1.84
C ARG A 93 17.01 8.93 -1.02
N ASP A 94 16.94 9.43 0.21
CA ASP A 94 15.77 9.29 1.05
C ASP A 94 14.71 10.30 0.62
N TRP A 95 13.70 9.83 -0.11
CA TRP A 95 12.60 10.66 -0.57
C TRP A 95 11.37 10.47 0.32
N PRO A 96 10.83 11.55 0.92
CA PRO A 96 9.57 11.47 1.64
C PRO A 96 8.44 11.05 0.68
N ASN A 97 7.71 9.99 1.01
CA ASN A 97 6.61 9.42 0.20
C ASN A 97 6.98 8.96 -1.21
N MET A 98 8.25 8.80 -1.56
CA MET A 98 8.60 8.36 -2.90
C MET A 98 9.64 7.25 -2.89
N ALA A 99 9.50 6.33 -3.85
CA ALA A 99 10.57 5.43 -4.21
C ALA A 99 11.40 6.01 -5.36
N GLN A 100 12.65 5.55 -5.47
CA GLN A 100 13.57 5.93 -6.53
C GLN A 100 14.15 4.69 -7.20
N ASN A 101 13.94 4.56 -8.51
CA ASN A 101 14.80 3.70 -9.33
C ASN A 101 15.94 4.55 -9.89
N ILE A 102 17.15 4.00 -9.92
CA ILE A 102 18.32 4.66 -10.49
C ILE A 102 19.23 3.64 -11.17
N ILE A 103 19.83 4.04 -12.29
CA ILE A 103 20.82 3.24 -13.02
C ILE A 103 21.88 4.17 -13.62
N THR A 104 23.10 3.67 -13.72
CA THR A 104 24.25 4.42 -14.24
C THR A 104 24.86 3.65 -15.40
N TRP A 105 25.10 4.36 -16.49
CA TRP A 105 25.84 3.89 -17.65
C TRP A 105 27.17 4.65 -17.71
N THR A 106 28.20 3.98 -18.21
CA THR A 106 29.52 4.58 -18.46
C THR A 106 29.99 4.27 -19.87
N SER A 107 30.58 5.24 -20.56
CA SER A 107 31.07 5.10 -21.93
C SER A 107 32.36 5.92 -22.13
N PHE A 108 33.29 5.41 -22.94
CA PHE A 108 34.43 6.21 -23.42
C PHE A 108 34.03 7.14 -24.56
N ASP A 109 32.99 6.77 -25.32
CA ASP A 109 32.44 7.54 -26.43
C ASP A 109 31.26 8.42 -25.99
N GLU A 110 30.84 9.35 -26.85
CA GLU A 110 29.61 10.11 -26.64
C GLU A 110 28.36 9.22 -26.75
N TYR A 111 27.31 9.57 -26.00
CA TYR A 111 26.06 8.85 -26.05
C TYR A 111 25.23 9.27 -27.27
N HIS A 112 25.22 8.43 -28.30
CA HIS A 112 24.48 8.68 -29.55
C HIS A 112 23.05 8.10 -29.54
N ASP A 113 22.79 7.00 -28.80
CA ASP A 113 21.46 6.36 -28.71
C ASP A 113 20.85 6.45 -27.31
N LEU A 114 20.47 7.67 -26.91
CA LEU A 114 19.83 7.92 -25.62
C LEU A 114 18.53 7.13 -25.44
N THR A 115 17.76 6.97 -26.52
CA THR A 115 16.50 6.23 -26.51
C THR A 115 16.72 4.75 -26.22
N GLY A 116 17.75 4.14 -26.83
CA GLY A 116 18.16 2.77 -26.57
C GLY A 116 18.59 2.58 -25.12
N ASN A 117 19.46 3.45 -24.59
CA ASN A 117 19.88 3.37 -23.18
C ASN A 117 18.70 3.44 -22.20
N ILE A 118 17.72 4.31 -22.46
CA ILE A 118 16.51 4.42 -21.64
C ILE A 118 15.66 3.15 -21.72
N LYS A 119 15.41 2.62 -22.93
CA LYS A 119 14.65 1.36 -23.09
C LYS A 119 15.33 0.19 -22.39
N THR A 120 16.64 0.05 -22.53
CA THR A 120 17.41 -1.00 -21.85
C THR A 120 17.32 -0.84 -20.35
N SER A 121 17.47 0.38 -19.82
CA SER A 121 17.31 0.66 -18.38
C SER A 121 15.95 0.23 -17.83
N LEU A 122 14.87 0.54 -18.55
CA LEU A 122 13.51 0.14 -18.17
C LEU A 122 13.33 -1.38 -18.23
N ASN A 123 13.89 -2.03 -19.25
CA ASN A 123 13.88 -3.49 -19.40
C ASN A 123 14.67 -4.19 -18.29
N ASP A 124 15.80 -3.64 -17.87
CA ASP A 124 16.62 -4.22 -16.80
C ASP A 124 15.88 -4.15 -15.47
N TRP A 125 15.28 -3.00 -15.15
CA TRP A 125 14.47 -2.83 -13.95
C TRP A 125 13.25 -3.76 -13.94
N TRP A 126 12.51 -3.81 -15.05
CA TRP A 126 11.29 -4.62 -15.15
C TRP A 126 11.59 -6.12 -15.22
N GLY A 127 12.69 -6.50 -15.89
CA GLY A 127 13.11 -7.88 -16.13
C GLY A 127 13.47 -8.67 -14.88
N GLN A 128 13.67 -7.99 -13.74
CA GLN A 128 13.93 -8.61 -12.43
C GLN A 128 12.89 -9.67 -12.07
N ALA A 129 11.59 -9.44 -12.34
CA ALA A 129 10.55 -10.43 -12.07
C ALA A 129 10.73 -11.72 -12.88
N LYS A 130 11.12 -11.60 -14.15
CA LYS A 130 11.41 -12.75 -15.02
C LYS A 130 12.70 -13.47 -14.60
N GLN A 131 13.69 -12.75 -14.09
CA GLN A 131 14.98 -13.34 -13.68
C GLN A 131 14.88 -14.04 -12.32
N HIS A 132 14.24 -13.40 -11.34
CA HIS A 132 14.26 -13.84 -9.94
C HIS A 132 12.98 -14.54 -9.51
N GLY A 133 11.85 -14.19 -10.12
CA GLY A 133 10.54 -14.71 -9.77
C GLY A 133 9.84 -13.90 -8.69
N VAL A 134 8.54 -13.68 -8.86
CA VAL A 134 7.65 -13.28 -7.76
C VAL A 134 6.92 -14.53 -7.30
N TYR A 135 7.05 -14.85 -6.02
CA TYR A 135 6.55 -16.10 -5.43
C TYR A 135 5.42 -15.84 -4.43
N GLY A 136 4.54 -16.82 -4.28
CA GLY A 136 3.38 -16.75 -3.37
C GLY A 136 2.15 -16.11 -4.01
N ALA A 137 0.97 -16.47 -3.51
CA ALA A 137 -0.31 -15.98 -4.02
C ALA A 137 -0.57 -14.49 -3.71
N GLU A 138 0.18 -13.92 -2.76
CA GLU A 138 0.00 -12.57 -2.24
C GLU A 138 0.92 -11.53 -2.91
N ASN A 139 1.80 -11.94 -3.85
CA ASN A 139 2.70 -11.06 -4.63
C ASN A 139 3.48 -10.04 -3.77
N ARG A 140 4.01 -10.49 -2.63
CA ARG A 140 4.74 -9.64 -1.69
C ARG A 140 6.16 -9.35 -2.18
N TYR A 141 6.67 -8.17 -1.82
CA TYR A 141 8.06 -7.83 -2.00
C TYR A 141 8.95 -8.64 -1.04
N THR A 142 9.88 -9.42 -1.59
CA THR A 142 10.71 -10.36 -0.84
C THR A 142 12.17 -9.94 -0.69
N GLY A 143 12.60 -8.85 -1.35
CA GLY A 143 13.95 -8.30 -1.16
C GLY A 143 14.59 -7.65 -2.38
N HIS A 144 15.88 -7.33 -2.23
CA HIS A 144 16.64 -6.44 -3.12
C HIS A 144 16.63 -6.82 -4.60
N SER A 145 16.53 -8.11 -4.95
CA SER A 145 16.53 -8.57 -6.35
C SER A 145 15.30 -8.11 -7.14
N LEU A 146 14.23 -7.68 -6.45
CA LEU A 146 13.00 -7.16 -7.06
C LEU A 146 12.84 -5.65 -6.84
N TYR A 147 13.83 -4.95 -6.29
CA TYR A 147 13.67 -3.56 -5.85
C TYR A 147 13.10 -2.64 -6.94
N SER A 148 13.72 -2.65 -8.13
CA SER A 148 13.33 -1.75 -9.21
C SER A 148 11.99 -2.15 -9.81
N PHE A 149 11.76 -3.46 -9.97
CA PHE A 149 10.49 -4.01 -10.43
C PHE A 149 9.34 -3.64 -9.48
N ALA A 150 9.56 -3.76 -8.16
CA ALA A 150 8.56 -3.49 -7.14
C ALA A 150 8.04 -2.05 -7.23
N ASN A 151 8.94 -1.08 -7.41
CA ASN A 151 8.56 0.32 -7.59
C ASN A 151 7.75 0.57 -8.87
N MET A 152 8.12 -0.10 -9.97
CA MET A 152 7.42 0.03 -11.26
C MET A 152 6.03 -0.62 -11.26
N VAL A 153 5.88 -1.77 -10.60
CA VAL A 153 4.65 -2.57 -10.61
C VAL A 153 3.67 -2.22 -9.49
N HIS A 154 4.12 -1.51 -8.45
CA HIS A 154 3.32 -1.28 -7.25
C HIS A 154 1.93 -0.69 -7.56
N SER A 155 0.89 -1.41 -7.18
CA SER A 155 -0.47 -1.20 -7.71
C SER A 155 -1.07 0.15 -7.33
N GLU A 156 -0.78 0.68 -6.14
CA GLU A 156 -1.32 1.97 -5.66
C GLU A 156 -0.56 3.18 -6.24
N THR A 157 0.61 2.99 -6.87
CA THR A 157 1.36 4.09 -7.48
C THR A 157 0.54 4.74 -8.59
N THR A 158 0.47 6.08 -8.59
CA THR A 158 -0.36 6.87 -9.52
C THR A 158 0.41 7.96 -10.25
N LYS A 159 1.61 8.30 -9.78
CA LYS A 159 2.46 9.33 -10.39
C LYS A 159 3.89 8.86 -10.56
N ILE A 160 4.49 9.32 -11.65
CA ILE A 160 5.89 9.09 -11.98
C ILE A 160 6.53 10.39 -12.48
N GLY A 161 7.80 10.60 -12.12
CA GLY A 161 8.64 11.64 -12.71
C GLY A 161 10.05 11.10 -12.89
N CYS A 162 10.54 11.07 -14.13
CA CYS A 162 11.87 10.57 -14.43
C CYS A 162 12.74 11.64 -15.07
N ALA A 163 14.04 11.49 -14.92
CA ALA A 163 15.03 12.34 -15.55
C ALA A 163 16.27 11.52 -15.94
N TYR A 164 17.04 12.04 -16.88
CA TYR A 164 18.40 11.59 -17.12
C TYR A 164 19.37 12.76 -17.12
N LYS A 165 20.65 12.47 -16.90
CA LYS A 165 21.74 13.45 -16.99
C LYS A 165 22.98 12.77 -17.54
N ILE A 166 23.64 13.46 -18.48
CA ILE A 166 24.95 13.07 -18.99
C ILE A 166 25.98 14.04 -18.38
N CYS A 167 27.03 13.48 -17.80
CA CYS A 167 28.19 14.21 -17.31
C CYS A 167 29.41 13.80 -18.13
N LYS A 168 29.99 14.78 -18.83
CA LYS A 168 31.22 14.57 -19.61
C LYS A 168 32.41 14.52 -18.67
N GLY A 169 33.35 13.64 -18.97
CA GLY A 169 34.58 13.46 -18.21
C GLY A 169 35.55 12.56 -18.96
N ARG A 170 36.56 12.02 -18.28
CA ARG A 170 37.44 10.99 -18.87
C ARG A 170 36.65 9.74 -19.29
N ILE A 171 35.61 9.43 -18.53
CA ILE A 171 34.60 8.43 -18.85
C ILE A 171 33.27 9.17 -18.77
N ASN A 172 32.53 9.23 -19.88
CA ASN A 172 31.21 9.83 -19.91
C ASN A 172 30.27 8.99 -19.04
N THR A 173 29.49 9.66 -18.19
CA THR A 173 28.52 9.00 -17.30
C THR A 173 27.12 9.46 -17.65
N MET A 174 26.20 8.51 -17.81
CA MET A 174 24.76 8.79 -17.94
C MET A 174 24.02 8.17 -16.75
N VAL A 175 23.30 9.00 -16.01
CA VAL A 175 22.43 8.54 -14.91
C VAL A 175 20.98 8.71 -15.34
N ILE A 176 20.18 7.67 -15.14
CA ILE A 176 18.73 7.68 -15.38
C ILE A 176 18.06 7.36 -14.05
N THR A 177 17.07 8.18 -13.65
CA THR A 177 16.31 7.95 -12.43
C THR A 177 14.83 8.21 -12.62
N CYS A 178 14.00 7.43 -11.93
CA CYS A 178 12.55 7.60 -11.86
C CYS A 178 12.12 7.67 -10.39
N LEU A 179 11.30 8.67 -10.06
CA LEU A 179 10.62 8.79 -8.78
C LEU A 179 9.17 8.33 -8.93
N TYR A 180 8.67 7.64 -7.90
CA TYR A 180 7.31 7.11 -7.84
C TYR A 180 6.64 7.61 -6.57
N ASN A 181 5.38 8.03 -6.62
CA ASN A 181 4.68 8.63 -5.47
C ASN A 181 4.18 7.62 -4.41
N GLU A 182 4.68 6.39 -4.48
CA GLU A 182 4.42 5.31 -3.54
C GLU A 182 5.70 4.47 -3.44
N ILE A 183 5.87 3.78 -2.30
CA ILE A 183 7.04 2.96 -2.03
C ILE A 183 6.66 1.48 -2.22
N GLY A 184 7.08 0.90 -3.34
CA GLY A 184 6.79 -0.51 -3.66
C GLY A 184 7.76 -1.50 -3.02
N SER A 185 8.90 -1.02 -2.53
CA SER A 185 9.99 -1.83 -1.98
C SER A 185 10.02 -1.89 -0.46
N LEU A 186 8.89 -1.66 0.21
CA LEU A 186 8.78 -1.88 1.66
C LEU A 186 8.76 -3.38 1.94
N LYS A 187 9.51 -3.83 2.95
CA LYS A 187 9.61 -5.25 3.29
C LYS A 187 8.23 -5.84 3.56
N ASP A 188 7.95 -7.00 2.97
CA ASP A 188 6.68 -7.73 3.08
C ASP A 188 5.44 -7.00 2.52
N GLU A 189 5.61 -5.82 1.90
CA GLU A 189 4.55 -5.07 1.26
C GLU A 189 3.98 -5.84 0.06
N VAL A 190 2.66 -5.79 -0.11
CA VAL A 190 1.98 -6.38 -1.25
C VAL A 190 2.20 -5.48 -2.46
N MET A 191 3.00 -5.93 -3.44
CA MET A 191 3.23 -5.14 -4.66
C MET A 191 1.92 -4.96 -5.44
N TRP A 192 1.08 -6.00 -5.51
CA TRP A 192 -0.31 -5.91 -5.98
C TRP A 192 -1.16 -7.05 -5.43
N GLU A 193 -2.44 -6.78 -5.26
CA GLU A 193 -3.39 -7.82 -4.87
C GLU A 193 -3.79 -8.68 -6.09
N THR A 194 -3.71 -10.00 -5.94
CA THR A 194 -4.23 -10.93 -6.95
C THR A 194 -5.73 -10.71 -7.12
N GLY A 195 -6.16 -10.51 -8.37
CA GLY A 195 -7.55 -10.29 -8.69
C GLY A 195 -7.75 -9.95 -10.15
N ARG A 196 -9.01 -9.82 -10.55
CA ARG A 196 -9.35 -9.46 -11.92
C ARG A 196 -8.99 -7.98 -12.17
N ALA A 197 -8.36 -7.70 -13.31
CA ALA A 197 -8.26 -6.34 -13.84
C ALA A 197 -9.62 -5.64 -13.87
N CYS A 198 -9.62 -4.32 -13.66
CA CYS A 198 -10.85 -3.55 -13.63
C CYS A 198 -11.58 -3.64 -14.98
N ARG A 199 -12.91 -3.55 -14.93
CA ARG A 199 -13.76 -3.35 -16.10
C ARG A 199 -14.47 -2.00 -16.06
N THR A 200 -14.77 -1.53 -14.85
CA THR A 200 -15.41 -0.25 -14.59
C THR A 200 -14.72 0.43 -13.41
N GLY A 201 -14.97 1.73 -13.22
CA GLY A 201 -14.47 2.46 -12.05
C GLY A 201 -14.89 1.85 -10.70
N ALA A 202 -16.00 1.12 -10.64
CA ALA A 202 -16.47 0.46 -9.42
C ALA A 202 -15.54 -0.68 -8.96
N ASP A 203 -14.74 -1.26 -9.87
CA ASP A 203 -13.76 -2.29 -9.54
C ASP A 203 -12.49 -1.70 -8.89
N CYS A 204 -12.31 -0.37 -8.97
CA CYS A 204 -11.15 0.37 -8.50
C CYS A 204 -11.40 0.92 -7.09
N THR A 205 -10.98 0.18 -6.08
CA THR A 205 -11.35 0.41 -4.67
C THR A 205 -10.29 1.12 -3.85
N THR A 206 -9.05 1.24 -4.35
CA THR A 206 -7.96 1.92 -3.62
C THR A 206 -8.21 3.41 -3.43
N TYR A 207 -8.58 4.13 -4.49
CA TYR A 207 -8.88 5.56 -4.45
C TYR A 207 -10.35 5.80 -4.82
N PRO A 208 -11.07 6.66 -4.09
CA PRO A 208 -12.47 6.95 -4.38
C PRO A 208 -12.63 7.66 -5.72
N ASN A 209 -13.80 7.46 -6.34
CA ASN A 209 -14.16 8.06 -7.63
C ASN A 209 -13.20 7.72 -8.76
N SER A 210 -12.50 6.59 -8.67
CA SER A 210 -11.64 6.11 -9.75
C SER A 210 -12.45 5.60 -10.93
N ASP A 211 -11.81 5.54 -12.09
CA ASP A 211 -12.38 5.02 -13.33
C ASP A 211 -11.51 3.88 -13.86
N CYS A 212 -11.88 3.21 -14.94
CA CYS A 212 -11.13 2.10 -15.51
C CYS A 212 -10.84 2.30 -16.99
N SER A 213 -9.57 2.12 -17.37
CA SER A 213 -9.07 2.23 -18.73
C SER A 213 -8.29 0.97 -19.09
N ASP A 214 -8.90 0.09 -19.89
CA ASP A 214 -8.27 -1.12 -20.44
C ASP A 214 -7.55 -1.98 -19.38
N GLY A 215 -8.24 -2.21 -18.25
CA GLY A 215 -7.73 -3.01 -17.13
C GLY A 215 -6.85 -2.27 -16.13
N LEU A 216 -6.56 -0.98 -16.34
CA LEU A 216 -5.91 -0.11 -15.37
C LEU A 216 -6.90 0.86 -14.72
N CYS A 217 -6.82 1.00 -13.41
CA CYS A 217 -7.56 2.02 -12.68
C CYS A 217 -6.98 3.40 -12.94
N THR A 218 -7.82 4.41 -13.14
CA THR A 218 -7.39 5.80 -13.32
C THR A 218 -7.87 6.61 -12.13
N LYS A 219 -6.91 7.20 -11.39
CA LYS A 219 -7.20 8.01 -10.22
C LYS A 219 -7.73 9.37 -10.68
N LYS A 220 -8.90 9.79 -10.20
CA LYS A 220 -9.39 11.16 -10.42
C LYS A 220 -8.79 12.12 -9.40
N ALA A 221 -9.13 13.41 -9.52
CA ALA A 221 -8.64 14.46 -8.62
C ALA A 221 -8.82 14.09 -7.13
N ASP A 222 -7.84 14.46 -6.31
CA ASP A 222 -7.87 14.18 -4.88
C ASP A 222 -9.14 14.79 -4.24
N VAL A 223 -9.82 13.97 -3.45
CA VAL A 223 -10.96 14.44 -2.65
C VAL A 223 -10.42 15.40 -1.60
N LYS A 224 -10.94 16.63 -1.58
CA LYS A 224 -10.56 17.64 -0.59
C LYS A 224 -10.75 17.08 0.82
N GLU A 225 -9.68 17.11 1.61
CA GLU A 225 -9.71 16.66 2.99
C GLU A 225 -10.56 17.60 3.86
N THR A 226 -11.34 17.03 4.78
CA THR A 226 -12.22 17.75 5.71
C THR A 226 -11.88 17.42 7.17
N ASN A 227 -12.30 18.28 8.09
CA ASN A 227 -12.12 18.11 9.54
C ASN A 227 -13.42 18.40 10.31
N HIS A 228 -14.53 17.81 9.88
CA HIS A 228 -15.85 17.99 10.51
C HIS A 228 -16.11 17.01 11.65
N MET A 229 -15.49 15.82 11.65
CA MET A 229 -15.71 14.82 12.71
C MET A 229 -15.15 15.29 14.05
N CYS A 230 -13.94 15.87 14.06
CA CYS A 230 -13.28 16.40 15.25
C CYS A 230 -12.69 17.79 14.99
N PRO A 231 -13.52 18.85 14.89
CA PRO A 231 -13.07 20.19 14.46
C PRO A 231 -12.00 20.82 15.36
N LYS A 232 -11.95 20.41 16.63
CA LYS A 232 -10.97 20.91 17.62
C LYS A 232 -9.59 20.25 17.51
N ASN A 233 -9.48 19.13 16.81
CA ASN A 233 -8.25 18.38 16.67
C ASN A 233 -7.63 18.68 15.31
N GLY A 234 -6.44 19.28 15.29
CA GLY A 234 -5.66 19.51 14.07
C GLY A 234 -4.75 18.32 13.73
N GLY A 235 -4.44 18.13 12.45
CA GLY A 235 -3.49 17.11 11.99
C GLY A 235 -4.10 15.75 11.64
N MET A 236 -5.40 15.55 11.82
CA MET A 236 -6.15 14.40 11.31
C MET A 236 -7.29 14.87 10.40
N THR A 237 -7.70 14.04 9.46
CA THR A 237 -8.80 14.34 8.52
C THR A 237 -9.91 13.30 8.66
N ASP A 238 -11.13 13.67 8.29
CA ASP A 238 -12.30 12.79 8.41
C ASP A 238 -12.11 11.48 7.64
N ARG A 239 -11.45 11.53 6.47
CA ARG A 239 -11.15 10.33 5.68
C ARG A 239 -10.22 9.38 6.44
N VAL A 240 -9.19 9.90 7.12
CA VAL A 240 -8.26 9.08 7.91
C VAL A 240 -8.96 8.48 9.12
N ARG A 241 -9.79 9.26 9.82
CA ARG A 241 -10.61 8.77 10.93
C ARG A 241 -11.54 7.65 10.48
N GLN A 242 -12.23 7.86 9.36
CA GLN A 242 -13.13 6.86 8.77
C GLN A 242 -12.37 5.62 8.30
N LYS A 243 -11.15 5.76 7.80
CA LYS A 243 -10.28 4.63 7.41
C LYS A 243 -9.97 3.74 8.61
N PHE A 244 -9.48 4.30 9.72
CA PHE A 244 -9.27 3.55 10.96
C PHE A 244 -10.56 2.88 11.44
N LEU A 245 -11.64 3.65 11.57
CA LEU A 245 -12.92 3.15 12.08
C LEU A 245 -13.51 2.02 11.23
N SER A 246 -13.44 2.16 9.90
CA SER A 246 -14.00 1.18 8.97
C SER A 246 -13.22 -0.13 8.99
N LEU A 247 -11.89 -0.08 9.00
CA LEU A 247 -11.04 -1.27 9.09
C LEU A 247 -11.26 -2.02 10.41
N HIS A 248 -11.26 -1.32 11.54
CA HIS A 248 -11.54 -1.93 12.84
C HIS A 248 -12.91 -2.63 12.87
N ASN A 249 -13.96 -1.96 12.41
CA ASN A 249 -15.30 -2.54 12.40
C ASN A 249 -15.44 -3.68 11.38
N LEU A 250 -14.78 -3.61 10.22
CA LEU A 250 -14.74 -4.70 9.23
C LEU A 250 -14.13 -5.96 9.85
N TYR A 251 -12.96 -5.82 10.46
CA TYR A 251 -12.24 -6.89 11.14
C TYR A 251 -13.03 -7.48 12.29
N ARG A 252 -13.57 -6.64 13.18
CA ARG A 252 -14.45 -7.08 14.28
C ARG A 252 -15.67 -7.82 13.76
N SER A 253 -16.29 -7.36 12.67
CA SER A 253 -17.42 -8.02 12.02
C SER A 253 -17.06 -9.41 11.50
N ARG A 254 -15.90 -9.55 10.85
CA ARG A 254 -15.41 -10.82 10.32
C ARG A 254 -15.08 -11.80 11.45
N ALA A 255 -14.36 -11.36 12.48
CA ALA A 255 -14.06 -12.18 13.65
C ALA A 255 -15.34 -12.61 14.37
N ALA A 256 -16.29 -11.70 14.60
CA ALA A 256 -17.56 -11.99 15.27
C ALA A 256 -18.39 -13.05 14.54
N ARG A 257 -18.32 -13.08 13.20
CA ARG A 257 -19.01 -14.08 12.37
C ARG A 257 -18.24 -15.39 12.18
N GLY A 258 -17.03 -15.49 12.73
CA GLY A 258 -16.18 -16.68 12.64
C GLY A 258 -15.57 -16.86 11.24
N LEU A 259 -15.18 -15.76 10.60
CA LEU A 259 -14.64 -15.75 9.23
C LEU A 259 -13.13 -15.56 9.17
N GLU A 260 -12.48 -15.22 10.28
CA GLU A 260 -11.02 -15.06 10.31
C GLU A 260 -10.34 -16.39 10.63
N PHE A 261 -9.21 -16.62 9.95
CA PHE A 261 -8.38 -17.81 10.17
C PHE A 261 -7.54 -17.63 11.43
N ASP A 262 -7.43 -18.70 12.21
CA ASP A 262 -6.57 -18.77 13.39
C ASP A 262 -5.76 -20.06 13.28
N PRO A 263 -4.41 -20.03 13.22
CA PRO A 263 -3.60 -21.23 13.07
C PRO A 263 -3.74 -22.22 14.24
N LEU A 264 -4.18 -21.75 15.43
CA LEU A 264 -4.39 -22.59 16.61
C LEU A 264 -5.85 -23.06 16.76
N GLY A 265 -6.75 -22.57 15.92
CA GLY A 265 -8.19 -22.85 16.02
C GLY A 265 -8.89 -23.15 14.71
N GLY A 266 -8.23 -23.05 13.56
CA GLY A 266 -8.84 -23.07 12.23
C GLY A 266 -9.59 -21.78 11.90
N LYS A 267 -10.62 -21.41 12.67
CA LYS A 267 -11.33 -20.13 12.54
C LYS A 267 -11.62 -19.52 13.91
N THR A 268 -11.75 -18.20 13.97
CA THR A 268 -12.18 -17.51 15.19
C THR A 268 -13.52 -18.05 15.69
N PRO A 269 -13.72 -18.21 17.01
CA PRO A 269 -15.04 -18.48 17.55
C PRO A 269 -15.96 -17.28 17.30
N LYS A 270 -17.25 -17.53 17.08
CA LYS A 270 -18.25 -16.46 16.86
C LYS A 270 -18.44 -15.65 18.14
N ALA A 271 -18.69 -14.34 18.00
CA ALA A 271 -18.88 -13.44 19.13
C ALA A 271 -20.37 -13.17 19.38
N SER A 272 -20.86 -13.36 20.61
CA SER A 272 -22.26 -13.08 20.95
C SER A 272 -22.58 -11.60 21.10
N LYS A 273 -21.58 -10.79 21.48
CA LYS A 273 -21.77 -9.38 21.84
C LYS A 273 -20.57 -8.48 21.53
N MET A 274 -20.06 -8.58 20.31
CA MET A 274 -19.01 -7.69 19.82
C MET A 274 -19.57 -6.29 19.58
N LEU A 275 -19.11 -5.28 20.33
CA LEU A 275 -19.57 -3.90 20.11
C LEU A 275 -19.04 -3.32 18.79
N LYS A 276 -19.86 -2.56 18.08
CA LYS A 276 -19.44 -1.72 16.95
C LYS A 276 -18.69 -0.51 17.52
N MET A 277 -17.49 -0.26 17.01
CA MET A 277 -16.73 0.92 17.41
C MET A 277 -17.33 2.19 16.81
N VAL A 278 -17.24 3.27 17.57
CA VAL A 278 -17.49 4.66 17.17
C VAL A 278 -16.21 5.47 17.33
N TYR A 279 -16.03 6.49 16.51
CA TYR A 279 -14.89 7.39 16.63
C TYR A 279 -15.12 8.39 17.76
N ASP A 280 -14.13 8.59 18.63
CA ASP A 280 -14.22 9.49 19.78
C ASP A 280 -13.09 10.53 19.72
N CYS A 281 -13.46 11.80 19.60
CA CYS A 281 -12.51 12.90 19.44
C CYS A 281 -11.64 13.16 20.68
N ALA A 282 -12.10 12.80 21.88
CA ALA A 282 -11.29 12.93 23.10
C ALA A 282 -10.21 11.84 23.14
N VAL A 283 -10.54 10.64 22.68
CA VAL A 283 -9.57 9.54 22.51
C VAL A 283 -8.55 9.90 21.42
N GLU A 284 -8.97 10.49 20.30
CA GLU A 284 -8.05 11.00 19.26
C GLU A 284 -7.13 12.08 19.83
N ALA A 285 -7.67 13.05 20.58
CA ALA A 285 -6.86 14.11 21.16
C ALA A 285 -5.79 13.55 22.10
N SER A 286 -6.09 12.46 22.82
CA SER A 286 -5.13 11.74 23.65
C SER A 286 -4.02 11.07 22.83
N ALA A 287 -4.39 10.26 21.84
CA ALA A 287 -3.43 9.63 20.93
C ALA A 287 -2.54 10.66 20.21
N LEU A 288 -3.13 11.78 19.76
CA LEU A 288 -2.42 12.84 19.05
C LEU A 288 -1.43 13.60 19.93
N ARG A 289 -1.78 13.88 21.20
CA ARG A 289 -0.83 14.49 22.15
C ARG A 289 0.40 13.61 22.30
N TYR A 290 0.20 12.31 22.48
CA TYR A 290 1.31 11.39 22.71
C TYR A 290 2.15 11.17 21.44
N ALA A 291 1.51 10.92 20.29
CA ALA A 291 2.20 10.68 19.03
C ALA A 291 3.14 11.83 18.61
N LYS A 292 2.84 13.07 19.01
CA LYS A 292 3.69 14.24 18.75
C LYS A 292 5.03 14.23 19.48
N ASN A 293 5.19 13.41 20.52
CA ASN A 293 6.46 13.25 21.21
C ASN A 293 7.49 12.49 20.35
N CYS A 294 7.05 11.77 19.31
CA CYS A 294 7.91 11.02 18.41
C CYS A 294 8.85 10.04 19.12
N VAL A 295 8.36 9.38 20.18
CA VAL A 295 9.04 8.29 20.86
C VAL A 295 8.25 7.02 20.60
N TYR A 296 8.90 6.01 20.01
CA TYR A 296 8.27 4.72 19.73
C TYR A 296 8.28 3.83 20.97
N GLU A 297 7.42 4.16 21.92
CA GLU A 297 7.14 3.37 23.12
C GLU A 297 5.67 3.54 23.53
N HIS A 298 5.19 2.72 24.47
CA HIS A 298 3.85 2.91 25.02
C HIS A 298 3.80 4.09 25.99
N SER A 299 2.73 4.87 25.91
CA SER A 299 2.51 5.94 26.87
C SER A 299 2.23 5.39 28.27
N GLN A 300 2.53 6.17 29.31
CA GLN A 300 2.27 5.72 30.67
C GLN A 300 0.76 5.61 30.92
N PRO A 301 0.27 4.66 31.74
CA PRO A 301 -1.16 4.51 32.02
C PRO A 301 -1.85 5.77 32.55
N SER A 302 -1.09 6.68 33.19
CA SER A 302 -1.57 7.99 33.64
C SER A 302 -1.87 8.95 32.49
N GLU A 303 -1.20 8.82 31.35
CA GLU A 303 -1.31 9.69 30.17
C GLU A 303 -2.50 9.31 29.27
N HIS A 304 -2.98 8.06 29.38
CA HIS A 304 -4.13 7.53 28.63
C HIS A 304 -5.19 6.87 29.53
N LYS A 305 -5.38 7.37 30.76
CA LYS A 305 -6.16 6.72 31.82
C LYS A 305 -7.45 6.02 31.34
N GLY A 306 -7.46 4.69 31.48
CA GLY A 306 -8.61 3.84 31.16
C GLY A 306 -8.74 3.47 29.67
N LEU A 307 -7.77 3.84 28.84
CA LEU A 307 -7.67 3.48 27.43
C LEU A 307 -6.60 2.39 27.25
N GLY A 308 -6.79 1.54 26.24
CA GLY A 308 -5.71 0.71 25.68
C GLY A 308 -4.99 1.45 24.57
N GLU A 309 -3.91 0.87 24.04
CA GLU A 309 -3.08 1.51 23.03
C GLU A 309 -2.44 0.49 22.09
N ASN A 310 -2.43 0.80 20.79
CA ASN A 310 -1.62 0.12 19.79
C ASN A 310 -0.73 1.15 19.09
N LEU A 311 0.49 0.73 18.77
CA LEU A 311 1.51 1.56 18.14
C LEU A 311 1.98 0.90 16.85
N HIS A 312 2.33 1.71 15.88
CA HIS A 312 2.98 1.27 14.65
C HIS A 312 3.89 2.38 14.16
N PHE A 313 5.03 2.02 13.56
CA PHE A 313 5.87 2.97 12.85
C PHE A 313 6.37 2.38 11.55
N THR A 314 6.72 3.27 10.63
CA THR A 314 7.39 2.94 9.37
C THR A 314 8.50 3.96 9.11
N THR A 315 9.62 3.51 8.58
CA THR A 315 10.74 4.39 8.20
C THR A 315 10.43 5.25 6.98
N ALA A 316 9.32 4.98 6.28
CA ALA A 316 8.81 5.86 5.24
C ALA A 316 8.40 7.22 5.84
N LEU A 317 9.19 8.26 5.55
CA LEU A 317 8.94 9.60 6.05
C LEU A 317 7.73 10.23 5.37
N ASN A 318 6.92 10.93 6.19
CA ASN A 318 5.72 11.65 5.79
C ASN A 318 4.64 10.79 5.12
N LEU A 319 4.60 9.47 5.41
CA LEU A 319 3.70 8.51 4.75
C LEU A 319 2.28 9.05 4.65
N ASN A 320 1.63 8.85 3.49
CA ASN A 320 0.21 9.16 3.33
C ASN A 320 -0.60 8.59 4.51
N LYS A 321 -1.35 9.44 5.21
CA LYS A 321 -2.02 9.04 6.45
C LYS A 321 -3.07 7.94 6.27
N LEU A 322 -3.70 7.83 5.09
CA LEU A 322 -4.64 6.74 4.78
C LEU A 322 -3.89 5.41 4.61
N LYS A 323 -2.68 5.45 4.04
CA LYS A 323 -1.82 4.29 3.89
C LYS A 323 -1.25 3.84 5.23
N ALA A 324 -0.66 4.76 6.00
CA ALA A 324 -0.20 4.49 7.36
C ALA A 324 -1.31 3.90 8.25
N ALA A 325 -2.55 4.41 8.11
CA ALA A 325 -3.70 3.86 8.82
C ALA A 325 -4.04 2.43 8.38
N ARG A 326 -3.94 2.11 7.08
CA ARG A 326 -4.14 0.76 6.55
C ARG A 326 -3.05 -0.18 7.05
N GLU A 327 -1.79 0.17 6.85
CA GLU A 327 -0.61 -0.63 7.25
C GLU A 327 -0.68 -0.99 8.73
N ALA A 328 -0.87 0.01 9.61
CA ALA A 328 -1.00 -0.22 11.05
C ALA A 328 -2.14 -1.18 11.40
N CYS A 329 -3.34 -0.97 10.84
CA CYS A 329 -4.49 -1.83 11.13
C CYS A 329 -4.29 -3.26 10.63
N GLU A 330 -3.67 -3.44 9.45
CA GLU A 330 -3.41 -4.75 8.86
C GLU A 330 -2.33 -5.50 9.64
N GLU A 331 -1.24 -4.84 10.01
CA GLU A 331 -0.17 -5.42 10.84
C GLU A 331 -0.73 -5.92 12.17
N TRP A 332 -1.40 -5.03 12.92
CA TRP A 332 -1.99 -5.38 14.21
C TRP A 332 -3.00 -6.52 14.11
N TRP A 333 -3.82 -6.56 13.06
CA TRP A 333 -4.82 -7.62 12.90
C TRP A 333 -4.21 -8.95 12.46
N ASN A 334 -3.16 -8.92 11.62
CA ASN A 334 -2.51 -10.10 11.08
C ASN A 334 -1.77 -10.94 12.13
N GLU A 335 -1.53 -10.39 13.32
CA GLU A 335 -1.07 -11.15 14.48
C GLU A 335 -1.89 -12.42 14.73
N LEU A 336 -3.22 -12.36 14.55
CA LEU A 336 -4.08 -13.53 14.65
C LEU A 336 -3.70 -14.61 13.64
N LYS A 337 -3.54 -14.22 12.36
CA LYS A 337 -3.18 -15.14 11.27
C LYS A 337 -1.79 -15.74 11.50
N ASN A 338 -0.87 -14.95 12.03
CA ASN A 338 0.54 -15.31 12.18
C ASN A 338 0.79 -16.20 13.41
N TYR A 339 0.14 -15.89 14.54
CA TYR A 339 0.48 -16.49 15.84
C TYR A 339 -0.69 -17.24 16.48
N GLY A 340 -1.93 -16.79 16.24
CA GLY A 340 -3.15 -17.43 16.73
C GLY A 340 -3.42 -17.26 18.23
N VAL A 341 -4.70 -17.40 18.59
CA VAL A 341 -5.20 -17.33 19.98
C VAL A 341 -5.73 -18.69 20.44
N GLY A 342 -6.43 -19.40 19.56
CA GLY A 342 -7.06 -20.68 19.85
C GLY A 342 -8.52 -20.55 20.31
N ARG A 343 -9.19 -21.71 20.41
CA ARG A 343 -10.66 -21.80 20.55
C ARG A 343 -11.23 -21.24 21.85
N SER A 344 -10.44 -21.18 22.92
CA SER A 344 -10.88 -20.60 24.20
C SER A 344 -11.08 -19.08 24.13
N ASN A 345 -10.48 -18.43 23.12
CA ASN A 345 -10.50 -16.97 22.94
C ASN A 345 -10.09 -16.19 24.20
N LYS A 346 -9.24 -16.79 25.04
CA LYS A 346 -8.80 -16.23 26.32
C LYS A 346 -7.40 -15.68 26.15
N LEU A 347 -7.19 -14.43 26.54
CA LEU A 347 -5.85 -13.87 26.62
C LEU A 347 -5.17 -14.41 27.88
N THR A 348 -4.23 -15.33 27.72
CA THR A 348 -3.51 -15.96 28.84
C THR A 348 -2.09 -15.43 28.95
N ASN A 349 -1.40 -15.72 30.06
CA ASN A 349 0.02 -15.38 30.19
C ASN A 349 0.85 -16.10 29.14
N GLU A 350 0.52 -17.36 28.82
CA GLU A 350 1.25 -18.14 27.81
C GLU A 350 1.09 -17.56 26.39
N LEU A 351 -0.02 -16.87 26.11
CA LEU A 351 -0.20 -16.10 24.89
C LEU A 351 0.53 -14.76 24.93
N TRP A 352 0.50 -14.10 26.09
CA TRP A 352 1.11 -12.78 26.30
C TRP A 352 2.64 -12.80 26.23
N ASP A 353 3.25 -13.82 26.82
CA ASP A 353 4.70 -14.00 26.96
C ASP A 353 5.27 -14.95 25.90
N ARG A 354 4.49 -15.29 24.86
CA ARG A 354 4.91 -16.23 23.84
C ARG A 354 6.12 -15.70 23.06
N PRO A 355 7.25 -16.42 23.03
CA PRO A 355 8.46 -15.96 22.36
C PRO A 355 8.24 -15.71 20.87
N ASN A 356 8.86 -14.64 20.35
CA ASN A 356 8.83 -14.26 18.93
C ASN A 356 7.41 -14.08 18.35
N SER A 357 6.47 -13.64 19.17
CA SER A 357 5.11 -13.33 18.74
C SER A 357 4.58 -12.06 19.39
N GLU A 358 3.77 -11.33 18.63
CA GLU A 358 2.95 -10.23 19.13
C GLU A 358 1.49 -10.60 18.87
N ILE A 359 0.66 -10.64 19.91
CA ILE A 359 -0.79 -10.90 19.79
C ILE A 359 -1.63 -9.78 20.41
N ARG A 360 -0.96 -8.84 21.08
CA ARG A 360 -1.54 -7.84 21.97
C ARG A 360 -2.26 -6.75 21.19
N HIS A 361 -1.81 -6.45 19.97
CA HIS A 361 -2.46 -5.46 19.13
C HIS A 361 -3.77 -6.01 18.55
N TYR A 362 -3.77 -7.25 18.06
CA TYR A 362 -4.97 -7.95 17.62
C TYR A 362 -5.99 -8.05 18.75
N THR A 363 -5.58 -8.49 19.95
CA THR A 363 -6.52 -8.67 21.05
C THR A 363 -7.20 -7.36 21.43
N GLN A 364 -6.50 -6.23 21.37
CA GLN A 364 -7.09 -4.92 21.65
C GLN A 364 -8.09 -4.50 20.55
N MET A 365 -7.77 -4.71 19.27
CA MET A 365 -8.69 -4.43 18.16
C MET A 365 -9.95 -5.31 18.23
N ALA A 366 -9.80 -6.59 18.60
CA ALA A 366 -10.88 -7.57 18.71
C ALA A 366 -11.62 -7.53 20.05
N TRP A 367 -11.23 -6.66 20.98
CA TRP A 367 -11.76 -6.69 22.35
C TRP A 367 -13.25 -6.35 22.39
N GLY A 368 -14.08 -7.27 22.91
CA GLY A 368 -15.53 -7.26 22.74
C GLY A 368 -16.22 -6.03 23.33
N THR A 369 -15.71 -5.52 24.45
CA THR A 369 -16.28 -4.37 25.18
C THR A 369 -15.68 -3.03 24.80
N THR A 370 -14.59 -3.01 24.02
CA THR A 370 -13.98 -1.78 23.51
C THR A 370 -14.82 -1.24 22.36
N TYR A 371 -15.22 0.03 22.42
CA TYR A 371 -16.10 0.61 21.41
C TYR A 371 -15.78 2.07 21.04
N LYS A 372 -14.88 2.75 21.75
CA LYS A 372 -14.39 4.09 21.40
C LYS A 372 -13.01 3.97 20.78
N LEU A 373 -12.84 4.52 19.58
CA LEU A 373 -11.57 4.54 18.86
C LEU A 373 -11.14 5.99 18.62
N GLY A 374 -9.86 6.27 18.85
CA GLY A 374 -9.24 7.52 18.43
C GLY A 374 -7.79 7.28 18.05
N CYS A 375 -7.36 7.80 16.92
CA CYS A 375 -6.04 7.49 16.36
C CYS A 375 -5.35 8.76 15.85
N ALA A 376 -4.03 8.72 15.78
CA ALA A 376 -3.20 9.78 15.22
C ALA A 376 -2.16 9.19 14.28
N VAL A 377 -1.89 9.91 13.19
CA VAL A 377 -0.74 9.68 12.30
C VAL A 377 0.12 10.94 12.31
N VAL A 378 1.36 10.82 12.80
CA VAL A 378 2.31 11.93 12.93
C VAL A 378 3.53 11.63 12.08
N ALA A 379 3.95 12.61 11.27
CA ALA A 379 5.24 12.55 10.60
C ALA A 379 6.31 13.01 11.61
N CYS A 380 7.12 12.06 12.06
CA CYS A 380 8.27 12.32 12.92
C CYS A 380 9.54 12.52 12.07
N PRO A 381 10.65 13.02 12.64
CA PRO A 381 11.87 13.28 11.89
C PRO A 381 12.44 12.04 11.16
N GLU A 382 12.34 10.86 11.78
CA GLU A 382 12.96 9.62 11.29
C GLU A 382 11.98 8.52 10.89
N PHE A 383 10.67 8.70 11.16
CA PHE A 383 9.64 7.71 10.86
C PHE A 383 8.25 8.36 10.76
N THR A 384 7.29 7.66 10.16
CA THR A 384 5.87 7.98 10.33
C THR A 384 5.31 7.14 11.46
N TYR A 385 4.67 7.80 12.42
CA TYR A 385 4.18 7.18 13.66
C TYR A 385 2.66 7.12 13.67
N VAL A 386 2.13 5.95 14.04
CA VAL A 386 0.70 5.70 14.21
C VAL A 386 0.42 5.27 15.63
N VAL A 387 -0.50 5.97 16.29
CA VAL A 387 -0.98 5.65 17.63
C VAL A 387 -2.50 5.53 17.57
N CYS A 388 -3.07 4.40 17.98
CA CYS A 388 -4.49 4.26 18.24
C CYS A 388 -4.72 3.97 19.72
N GLN A 389 -5.65 4.70 20.32
CA GLN A 389 -6.11 4.46 21.69
C GLN A 389 -7.56 3.97 21.71
N TYR A 390 -7.88 3.20 22.74
CA TYR A 390 -9.06 2.33 22.76
C TYR A 390 -9.84 2.43 24.07
N GLY A 391 -11.09 2.87 24.00
CA GLY A 391 -11.95 3.06 25.17
C GLY A 391 -13.14 2.09 25.22
N PRO A 392 -13.45 1.48 26.39
CA PRO A 392 -12.54 1.26 27.51
C PRO A 392 -11.37 0.32 27.14
N ALA A 393 -10.30 0.32 27.94
CA ALA A 393 -9.14 -0.53 27.74
C ALA A 393 -9.48 -2.03 27.69
N GLY A 394 -8.86 -2.73 26.73
CA GLY A 394 -8.93 -4.17 26.57
C GLY A 394 -7.79 -4.90 27.29
N ASN A 395 -7.28 -5.96 26.65
CA ASN A 395 -6.06 -6.67 27.03
C ASN A 395 -5.96 -7.10 28.51
N LYS A 396 -7.10 -7.44 29.11
CA LYS A 396 -7.14 -7.94 30.49
C LYS A 396 -6.72 -9.41 30.50
N ILE A 397 -5.50 -9.68 30.96
CA ILE A 397 -4.98 -11.04 31.14
C ILE A 397 -5.97 -11.89 31.95
N GLY A 398 -6.17 -13.13 31.51
CA GLY A 398 -7.10 -14.08 32.09
C GLY A 398 -8.55 -13.88 31.69
N LYS A 399 -8.89 -12.86 30.87
CA LYS A 399 -10.24 -12.66 30.33
C LYS A 399 -10.35 -13.13 28.89
N VAL A 400 -11.59 -13.40 28.47
CA VAL A 400 -11.89 -13.64 27.05
C VAL A 400 -11.78 -12.33 26.28
N ILE A 401 -11.19 -12.38 25.08
CA ILE A 401 -11.07 -11.23 24.19
C ILE A 401 -12.46 -10.72 23.83
N TYR A 402 -13.37 -11.64 23.52
CA TYR A 402 -14.79 -11.38 23.35
C TYR A 402 -15.62 -12.59 23.78
N SER A 403 -16.86 -12.36 24.18
CA SER A 403 -17.77 -13.44 24.60
C SER A 403 -18.17 -14.31 23.40
N ILE A 404 -17.97 -15.62 23.53
CA ILE A 404 -18.30 -16.58 22.49
C ILE A 404 -19.82 -16.79 22.43
N GLY A 405 -20.37 -16.94 21.22
CA GLY A 405 -21.76 -17.31 21.00
C GLY A 405 -22.29 -16.87 19.63
N LYS A 406 -23.60 -17.06 19.40
CA LYS A 406 -24.23 -16.68 18.13
C LYS A 406 -24.18 -15.14 17.97
N PRO A 407 -23.77 -14.60 16.81
CA PRO A 407 -23.75 -13.15 16.59
C PRO A 407 -25.06 -12.49 16.99
N CYS A 408 -24.95 -11.34 17.65
CA CYS A 408 -26.04 -10.56 18.23
C CYS A 408 -26.77 -11.17 19.44
N SER A 409 -26.51 -12.41 19.85
CA SER A 409 -27.33 -13.08 20.88
C SER A 409 -27.16 -12.52 22.29
N GLY A 410 -26.12 -11.71 22.53
CA GLY A 410 -25.85 -11.09 23.84
C GLY A 410 -25.76 -9.56 23.78
N CYS A 411 -26.25 -8.93 22.71
CA CYS A 411 -26.16 -7.47 22.58
C CYS A 411 -26.99 -6.77 23.67
N PRO A 412 -26.45 -5.70 24.29
CA PRO A 412 -27.20 -4.90 25.25
C PRO A 412 -28.30 -4.04 24.60
N GLY A 413 -28.27 -3.89 23.27
CA GLY A 413 -29.19 -3.06 22.50
C GLY A 413 -29.37 -3.58 21.06
N LYS A 414 -29.44 -2.67 20.10
CA LYS A 414 -29.60 -3.01 18.68
C LYS A 414 -28.38 -3.78 18.16
N CYS A 415 -28.59 -4.61 17.14
CA CYS A 415 -27.50 -5.27 16.43
C CYS A 415 -27.61 -5.03 14.94
N SER A 416 -26.48 -4.79 14.30
CA SER A 416 -26.33 -4.90 12.85
C SER A 416 -26.16 -6.38 12.51
N THR A 417 -27.24 -7.06 12.13
CA THR A 417 -27.24 -8.53 11.93
C THR A 417 -26.37 -8.97 10.76
N SER A 418 -26.28 -8.17 9.70
CA SER A 418 -25.39 -8.41 8.56
C SER A 418 -23.91 -8.31 8.93
N GLU A 419 -23.56 -7.47 9.90
CA GLU A 419 -22.18 -7.30 10.38
C GLU A 419 -21.87 -8.19 11.60
N GLY A 420 -22.86 -8.58 12.39
CA GLY A 420 -22.67 -9.28 13.66
C GLY A 420 -22.16 -8.37 14.80
N LEU A 421 -22.45 -7.07 14.74
CA LEU A 421 -21.95 -6.07 15.70
C LEU A 421 -23.09 -5.39 16.46
N CYS A 422 -22.96 -5.29 17.78
CA CYS A 422 -23.89 -4.58 18.65
C CYS A 422 -23.69 -3.07 18.54
N ILE A 423 -24.77 -2.33 18.39
CA ILE A 423 -24.78 -0.87 18.30
C ILE A 423 -25.03 -0.34 19.72
N VAL A 424 -24.15 0.58 20.15
CA VAL A 424 -24.21 1.28 21.44
C VAL A 424 -24.75 2.69 21.26
#